data_AF-A0A6F9BUJ6-F1
#
_entry.id   AF-A0A6F9BUJ6-F1
#
_cell.length_a   1.000
_cell.length_b   1.000
_cell.length_c   1.000
_cell.angle_alpha   90.00
_cell.angle_beta   90.00
_cell.angle_gamma   90.00
#
_symmetry.space_group_name_H-M   'P 1'
#
loop_
_entity.id
_entity.type
_entity.pdbx_description
1 polymer ?
#
loop_
_entity_poly.entity_id
_entity_poly.type
_entity_poly.pdbx_seq_one_letter_code
_entity_poly.pdbx_strand_id
1 'polypeptide(L)'
;MDWCEEDQCRMVLDQNLPDNAHFLYEDAPDWLRFRTATPPMDLLTDWYLSRAQDIDSCSRQVDCALSLVRLGKERDIPGLERLCDDLVTLETLVYETACELSLTLRDLQHLSDIDKLRLLMKNKQSCGASEALLREHLVTLSLQDLSLPLAVFQHSKPDSQQKVLGDPDQLMTVALECIYGCERDDQLALCYDILECLPQRGYGPETHITASLHDQVDKLEKHLSVVEVLEKHGLQKPISYVRSSQTCTEEAHALMVKLCRHTGRRTPPVSESVWRSLLQDLLDMQHNVYTCLQPDTCHQIFVESLLCSSRVENIVLAGQLMHCSAVSQDVVPVSVSFRDRGRGGVSTRVKYHTAVELVLAAAREYFNSSTTLTDPCMDLA
;
A
#
# COMPACT_ATOMS: atom_id res chain seq x y z
N MET A 1 -66.91 -12.79 23.50
CA MET A 1 -65.97 -13.25 24.53
C MET A 1 -66.80 -14.00 25.54
N ASP A 2 -66.49 -15.28 25.73
CA ASP A 2 -67.16 -16.12 26.73
C ASP A 2 -66.74 -15.64 28.13
N TRP A 3 -67.61 -15.72 29.13
CA TRP A 3 -67.34 -15.18 30.49
C TRP A 3 -66.15 -15.87 31.17
N CYS A 4 -65.86 -17.11 30.77
CA CYS A 4 -64.69 -17.87 31.19
C CYS A 4 -63.37 -17.43 30.53
N GLU A 5 -63.41 -16.55 29.52
CA GLU A 5 -62.23 -15.92 28.91
C GLU A 5 -61.94 -14.52 29.46
N GLU A 6 -62.76 -14.00 30.38
CA GLU A 6 -62.49 -12.72 31.05
C GLU A 6 -61.26 -12.84 31.96
N ASP A 7 -60.41 -11.79 31.97
CA ASP A 7 -59.13 -11.77 32.70
C ASP A 7 -59.29 -12.14 34.19
N GLN A 8 -60.41 -11.75 34.80
CA GLN A 8 -60.73 -12.04 36.19
C GLN A 8 -60.96 -13.54 36.44
N CYS A 9 -61.57 -14.26 35.49
CA CYS A 9 -61.77 -15.70 35.57
C CYS A 9 -60.48 -16.48 35.28
N ARG A 10 -59.67 -16.03 34.29
CA ARG A 10 -58.35 -16.61 34.03
C ARG A 10 -57.39 -16.47 35.21
N MET A 11 -57.35 -15.30 35.84
CA MET A 11 -56.51 -15.08 37.03
C MET A 11 -56.82 -16.04 38.18
N VAL A 12 -58.06 -16.49 38.36
CA VAL A 12 -58.45 -17.44 39.41
C VAL A 12 -58.11 -18.88 39.03
N LEU A 13 -58.21 -19.23 37.74
CA LEU A 13 -57.87 -20.56 37.23
C LEU A 13 -56.35 -20.78 37.13
N ASP A 14 -55.58 -19.75 36.78
CA ASP A 14 -54.13 -19.82 36.60
C ASP A 14 -53.35 -19.74 37.92
N GLN A 15 -54.01 -19.41 39.04
CA GLN A 15 -53.38 -19.24 40.37
C GLN A 15 -52.71 -20.50 40.93
N ASN A 16 -53.08 -21.70 40.45
CA ASN A 16 -52.57 -22.98 40.95
C ASN A 16 -52.24 -23.99 39.85
N LEU A 17 -52.00 -23.54 38.61
CA LEU A 17 -51.51 -24.45 37.58
C LEU A 17 -50.08 -24.87 37.96
N PRO A 18 -49.81 -26.17 38.19
CA PRO A 18 -48.44 -26.62 38.39
C PRO A 18 -47.62 -26.20 37.18
N ASP A 19 -46.43 -25.68 37.44
CA ASP A 19 -45.48 -25.31 36.40
C ASP A 19 -44.94 -26.57 35.72
N ASN A 20 -45.75 -27.14 34.83
CA ASN A 20 -45.47 -28.37 34.12
C ASN A 20 -44.29 -28.25 33.15
N ALA A 21 -43.74 -27.04 32.95
CA ALA A 21 -42.61 -26.78 32.06
C ALA A 21 -41.31 -26.48 32.82
N HIS A 22 -41.35 -26.34 34.15
CA HIS A 22 -40.15 -26.07 34.97
C HIS A 22 -39.07 -27.14 34.75
N PHE A 23 -39.48 -28.41 34.60
CA PHE A 23 -38.55 -29.53 34.43
C PHE A 23 -37.65 -29.38 33.18
N LEU A 24 -38.09 -28.63 32.15
CA LEU A 24 -37.31 -28.38 30.93
C LEU A 24 -36.03 -27.56 31.18
N TYR A 25 -35.93 -26.90 32.33
CA TYR A 25 -34.82 -26.04 32.71
C TYR A 25 -33.95 -26.63 33.82
N GLU A 26 -34.27 -27.82 34.33
CA GLU A 26 -33.53 -28.44 35.46
C GLU A 26 -32.05 -28.66 35.13
N ASP A 27 -31.76 -29.11 33.91
CA ASP A 27 -30.39 -29.37 33.45
C ASP A 27 -29.64 -28.09 33.02
N ALA A 28 -30.38 -26.99 32.76
CA ALA A 28 -29.82 -25.75 32.24
C ALA A 28 -30.60 -24.52 32.76
N PRO A 29 -30.45 -24.18 34.06
CA PRO A 29 -31.30 -23.18 34.74
C PRO A 29 -31.12 -21.77 34.19
N ASP A 30 -29.97 -21.46 33.59
CA ASP A 30 -29.69 -20.15 32.96
C ASP A 30 -30.66 -19.84 31.80
N TRP A 31 -31.25 -20.86 31.17
CA TRP A 31 -32.23 -20.70 30.10
C TRP A 31 -33.59 -20.19 30.60
N LEU A 32 -33.85 -20.23 31.91
CA LEU A 32 -35.08 -19.73 32.51
C LEU A 32 -35.28 -18.23 32.22
N ARG A 33 -34.20 -17.47 32.03
CA ARG A 33 -34.25 -16.03 31.70
C ARG A 33 -35.00 -15.72 30.39
N PHE A 34 -35.07 -16.69 29.48
CA PHE A 34 -35.76 -16.55 28.19
C PHE A 34 -37.24 -16.93 28.26
N ARG A 35 -37.70 -17.43 29.41
CA ARG A 35 -39.07 -17.88 29.59
C ARG A 35 -40.01 -16.69 29.79
N THR A 36 -40.66 -16.25 28.72
CA THR A 36 -41.62 -15.16 28.75
C THR A 36 -42.65 -15.30 27.63
N ALA A 37 -43.87 -14.81 27.86
CA ALA A 37 -44.92 -14.77 26.85
C ALA A 37 -44.75 -13.61 25.85
N THR A 38 -43.99 -12.57 26.24
CA THR A 38 -43.77 -11.35 25.44
C THR A 38 -42.28 -10.97 25.49
N PRO A 39 -41.41 -11.66 24.75
CA PRO A 39 -39.98 -11.39 24.78
C PRO A 39 -39.68 -10.04 24.11
N PRO A 40 -38.96 -9.12 24.79
CA PRO A 40 -38.45 -7.91 24.15
C PRO A 40 -37.38 -8.27 23.10
N MET A 41 -37.14 -7.37 22.14
CA MET A 41 -36.20 -7.60 21.05
C MET A 41 -34.79 -7.97 21.53
N ASP A 42 -34.27 -7.30 22.55
CA ASP A 42 -32.93 -7.58 23.09
C ASP A 42 -32.82 -9.00 23.67
N LEU A 43 -33.91 -9.49 24.29
CA LEU A 43 -33.97 -10.85 24.83
C LEU A 43 -34.05 -11.89 23.71
N LEU A 44 -34.77 -11.59 22.61
CA LEU A 44 -34.77 -12.43 21.41
C LEU A 44 -33.38 -12.49 20.77
N THR A 45 -32.71 -11.33 20.62
CA THR A 45 -31.33 -11.28 20.11
C THR A 45 -30.40 -12.12 20.99
N ASP A 46 -30.42 -11.95 22.32
CA ASP A 46 -29.62 -12.76 23.24
C ASP A 46 -29.96 -14.26 23.16
N TRP A 47 -31.24 -14.61 22.96
CA TRP A 47 -31.66 -15.99 22.79
C TRP A 47 -31.05 -16.61 21.52
N TYR A 48 -31.12 -15.92 20.37
CA TYR A 48 -30.54 -16.40 19.12
C TYR A 48 -29.02 -16.55 19.23
N LEU A 49 -28.33 -15.57 19.82
CA LEU A 49 -26.88 -15.62 20.04
C LEU A 49 -26.50 -16.79 20.95
N SER A 50 -27.15 -16.91 22.11
CA SER A 50 -26.92 -17.98 23.09
C SER A 50 -27.21 -19.35 22.46
N ARG A 51 -28.32 -19.47 21.72
CA ARG A 51 -28.79 -20.76 21.22
C ARG A 51 -27.92 -21.31 20.11
N ALA A 52 -27.44 -20.45 19.21
CA ALA A 52 -26.52 -20.84 18.17
C ALA A 52 -25.17 -21.32 18.75
N GLN A 53 -24.65 -20.66 19.78
CA GLN A 53 -23.44 -21.07 20.49
C GLN A 53 -23.63 -22.43 21.21
N ASP A 54 -24.79 -22.65 21.82
CA ASP A 54 -25.11 -23.92 22.47
C ASP A 54 -25.22 -25.07 21.47
N ILE A 55 -25.84 -24.85 20.29
CA ILE A 55 -25.92 -25.85 19.24
C ILE A 55 -24.52 -26.27 18.78
N ASP A 56 -23.65 -25.31 18.46
CA ASP A 56 -22.29 -25.61 18.05
C ASP A 56 -21.49 -26.34 19.14
N SER A 57 -21.49 -25.81 20.36
CA SER A 57 -20.69 -26.37 21.46
C SER A 57 -21.12 -27.77 21.89
N CYS A 58 -22.42 -28.08 21.79
CA CYS A 58 -22.96 -29.36 22.22
C CYS A 58 -22.95 -30.43 21.12
N SER A 59 -23.29 -30.07 19.87
CA SER A 59 -23.45 -31.05 18.78
C SER A 59 -22.54 -30.84 17.58
N ARG A 60 -21.85 -29.69 17.48
CA ARG A 60 -21.02 -29.29 16.32
C ARG A 60 -21.80 -29.26 15.00
N GLN A 61 -23.12 -29.10 15.09
CA GLN A 61 -24.00 -28.97 13.93
C GLN A 61 -24.06 -27.52 13.49
N VAL A 62 -22.98 -27.08 12.84
CA VAL A 62 -22.79 -25.69 12.42
C VAL A 62 -23.87 -25.25 11.44
N ASP A 63 -24.32 -26.18 10.57
CA ASP A 63 -25.43 -25.99 9.63
C ASP A 63 -26.75 -25.63 10.33
N CYS A 64 -27.04 -26.30 11.45
CA CYS A 64 -28.23 -26.07 12.26
C CYS A 64 -28.16 -24.72 12.99
N ALA A 65 -27.00 -24.39 13.56
CA ALA A 65 -26.76 -23.10 14.18
C ALA A 65 -26.90 -21.95 13.15
N LEU A 66 -26.31 -22.11 11.96
CA LEU A 66 -26.38 -21.14 10.88
C LEU A 66 -27.81 -20.96 10.36
N SER A 67 -28.55 -22.05 10.17
CA SER A 67 -29.95 -22.01 9.74
C SER A 67 -30.83 -21.26 10.75
N LEU A 68 -30.61 -21.48 12.05
CA LEU A 68 -31.30 -20.75 13.11
C LEU A 68 -31.01 -19.24 13.04
N VAL A 69 -29.74 -18.85 12.88
CA VAL A 69 -29.34 -17.44 12.82
C VAL A 69 -29.87 -16.76 11.55
N ARG A 70 -29.84 -17.44 10.40
CA ARG A 70 -30.46 -16.94 9.14
C ARG A 70 -31.96 -16.70 9.31
N LEU A 71 -32.67 -17.60 9.97
CA LEU A 71 -34.09 -17.40 10.30
C LEU A 71 -34.29 -16.17 11.19
N GLY A 72 -33.43 -15.95 12.18
CA GLY A 72 -33.47 -14.72 13.00
C GLY A 72 -33.29 -13.46 12.16
N LYS A 73 -32.34 -13.46 11.22
CA LYS A 73 -32.12 -12.34 10.28
C LYS A 73 -33.33 -12.11 9.37
N GLU A 74 -33.97 -13.16 8.86
CA GLU A 74 -35.21 -13.07 8.06
C GLU A 74 -36.40 -12.47 8.85
N ARG A 75 -36.31 -12.44 10.17
CA ARG A 75 -37.32 -11.83 11.07
C ARG A 75 -36.86 -10.50 11.65
N ASP A 76 -35.86 -9.88 11.03
CA ASP A 76 -35.31 -8.58 11.40
C ASP A 76 -34.82 -8.52 12.86
N ILE A 77 -34.32 -9.64 13.40
CA ILE A 77 -33.64 -9.65 14.70
C ILE A 77 -32.26 -8.99 14.53
N PRO A 78 -31.96 -7.88 15.24
CA PRO A 78 -30.73 -7.13 15.05
C PRO A 78 -29.53 -7.82 15.71
N GLY A 79 -28.32 -7.52 15.25
CA GLY A 79 -27.06 -7.90 15.89
C GLY A 79 -26.62 -9.34 15.60
N LEU A 80 -27.24 -10.00 14.62
CA LEU A 80 -26.94 -11.38 14.23
C LEU A 80 -25.92 -11.49 13.09
N GLU A 81 -25.49 -10.37 12.51
CA GLU A 81 -24.65 -10.31 11.31
C GLU A 81 -23.30 -10.97 11.55
N ARG A 82 -22.57 -10.53 12.58
CA ARG A 82 -21.23 -11.07 12.89
C ARG A 82 -21.27 -12.57 13.19
N LEU A 83 -22.27 -13.01 13.95
CA LEU A 83 -22.43 -14.43 14.26
C LEU A 83 -22.75 -15.24 13.00
N CYS A 84 -23.59 -14.70 12.11
CA CYS A 84 -23.88 -15.32 10.83
C CYS A 84 -22.60 -15.46 9.99
N ASP A 85 -21.76 -14.43 9.93
CA ASP A 85 -20.51 -14.46 9.17
C ASP A 85 -19.49 -15.47 9.76
N ASP A 86 -19.36 -15.52 11.09
CA ASP A 86 -18.54 -16.53 11.78
C ASP A 86 -19.05 -17.95 11.49
N LEU A 87 -20.37 -18.17 11.53
CA LEU A 87 -20.97 -19.49 11.26
C LEU A 87 -20.85 -19.90 9.79
N VAL A 88 -20.97 -18.97 8.84
CA VAL A 88 -20.68 -19.25 7.41
C VAL A 88 -19.22 -19.67 7.24
N THR A 89 -18.30 -18.94 7.86
CA THR A 89 -16.87 -19.27 7.82
C THR A 89 -16.60 -20.65 8.41
N LEU A 90 -17.22 -20.96 9.56
CA LEU A 90 -17.09 -22.24 10.22
C LEU A 90 -17.68 -23.38 9.39
N GLU A 91 -18.85 -23.17 8.78
CA GLU A 91 -19.52 -24.15 7.91
C GLU A 91 -18.59 -24.54 6.74
N THR A 92 -18.01 -23.55 6.05
CA THR A 92 -17.00 -23.76 5.01
C THR A 92 -15.81 -24.56 5.54
N LEU A 93 -15.25 -24.18 6.69
CA LEU A 93 -14.09 -24.87 7.26
C LEU A 93 -14.39 -26.33 7.64
N VAL A 94 -15.53 -26.59 8.26
CA VAL A 94 -15.90 -27.92 8.76
C VAL A 94 -16.34 -28.85 7.62
N TYR A 95 -17.16 -28.36 6.69
CA TYR A 95 -17.80 -29.22 5.69
C TYR A 95 -17.13 -29.18 4.31
N GLU A 96 -16.54 -28.05 3.91
CA GLU A 96 -16.01 -27.89 2.55
C GLU A 96 -14.48 -28.08 2.49
N THR A 97 -13.74 -27.65 3.52
CA THR A 97 -12.27 -27.73 3.49
C THR A 97 -11.70 -29.03 4.07
N ALA A 98 -12.51 -29.81 4.81
CA ALA A 98 -12.11 -30.99 5.58
C ALA A 98 -10.85 -30.78 6.46
N CYS A 99 -10.49 -29.52 6.76
CA CYS A 99 -9.19 -29.19 7.34
C CYS A 99 -9.16 -29.44 8.84
N GLU A 100 -10.23 -29.13 9.58
CA GLU A 100 -10.29 -29.30 11.04
C GLU A 100 -11.71 -29.62 11.53
N LEU A 101 -12.06 -30.91 11.56
CA LEU A 101 -13.36 -31.42 12.09
C LEU A 101 -13.58 -31.16 13.59
N SER A 102 -12.58 -30.63 14.29
CA SER A 102 -12.63 -30.32 15.72
C SER A 102 -12.76 -28.84 16.04
N LEU A 103 -12.70 -27.95 15.05
CA LEU A 103 -12.80 -26.51 15.26
C LEU A 103 -14.22 -26.14 15.70
N THR A 104 -14.34 -25.43 16.83
CA THR A 104 -15.63 -24.90 17.31
C THR A 104 -15.80 -23.43 16.93
N LEU A 105 -17.02 -22.91 17.02
CA LEU A 105 -17.32 -21.49 16.85
C LEU A 105 -16.54 -20.64 17.84
N ARG A 106 -16.42 -21.08 19.09
CA ARG A 106 -15.65 -20.38 20.12
C ARG A 106 -14.18 -20.29 19.73
N ASP A 107 -13.59 -21.40 19.26
CA ASP A 107 -12.20 -21.41 18.82
C ASP A 107 -12.01 -20.44 17.65
N LEU A 108 -12.87 -20.51 16.63
CA LEU A 108 -12.85 -19.61 15.48
C LEU A 108 -12.93 -18.13 15.90
N GLN A 109 -13.80 -17.79 16.84
CA GLN A 109 -13.96 -16.41 17.33
C GLN A 109 -12.75 -15.87 18.08
N HIS A 110 -11.93 -16.75 18.66
CA HIS A 110 -10.67 -16.39 19.30
C HIS A 110 -9.48 -16.33 18.34
N LEU A 111 -9.62 -16.85 17.12
CA LEU A 111 -8.59 -16.74 16.10
C LEU A 111 -8.48 -15.31 15.57
N SER A 112 -7.25 -14.91 15.26
CA SER A 112 -7.02 -13.68 14.51
C SER A 112 -7.52 -13.82 13.08
N ASP A 113 -7.86 -12.70 12.42
CA ASP A 113 -8.34 -12.75 11.04
C ASP A 113 -7.33 -13.39 10.08
N ILE A 114 -6.02 -13.25 10.36
CA ILE A 114 -4.98 -13.92 9.57
C ILE A 114 -4.98 -15.44 9.78
N ASP A 115 -5.27 -15.92 11.00
CA ASP A 115 -5.38 -17.35 11.27
C ASP A 115 -6.63 -17.94 10.62
N LYS A 116 -7.75 -17.21 10.63
CA LYS A 116 -8.95 -17.58 9.88
C LYS A 116 -8.65 -17.69 8.38
N LEU A 117 -7.95 -16.70 7.82
CA LEU A 117 -7.53 -16.72 6.41
C LEU A 117 -6.63 -17.93 6.11
N ARG A 118 -5.66 -18.23 6.97
CA ARG A 118 -4.78 -19.41 6.81
C ARG A 118 -5.58 -20.71 6.78
N LEU A 119 -6.54 -20.87 7.67
CA LEU A 119 -7.40 -22.05 7.70
C LEU A 119 -8.19 -22.20 6.39
N LEU A 120 -8.73 -21.10 5.88
CA LEU A 120 -9.44 -21.08 4.60
C LEU A 120 -8.51 -21.43 3.42
N MET A 121 -7.25 -20.99 3.45
CA MET A 121 -6.27 -21.25 2.39
C MET A 121 -5.67 -22.67 2.41
N LYS A 122 -5.79 -23.41 3.53
CA LYS A 122 -5.23 -24.76 3.68
C LYS A 122 -5.95 -25.84 2.84
N ASN A 123 -7.06 -25.50 2.19
CA ASN A 123 -7.86 -26.45 1.42
C ASN A 123 -7.11 -27.01 0.19
N LYS A 124 -6.80 -28.30 0.23
CA LYS A 124 -6.04 -29.00 -0.82
C LYS A 124 -6.81 -29.26 -2.12
N GLN A 125 -8.14 -29.15 -2.12
CA GLN A 125 -8.97 -29.47 -3.29
C GLN A 125 -9.01 -28.32 -4.32
N SER A 126 -8.67 -27.10 -3.90
CA SER A 126 -8.76 -25.88 -4.72
C SER A 126 -7.46 -25.06 -4.75
N CYS A 127 -6.31 -25.65 -4.41
CA CYS A 127 -5.05 -24.95 -4.11
C CYS A 127 -4.72 -23.82 -5.11
N GLY A 128 -4.97 -23.99 -6.41
CA GLY A 128 -4.75 -22.93 -7.41
C GLY A 128 -5.86 -21.87 -7.50
N ALA A 129 -7.13 -22.20 -7.25
CA ALA A 129 -8.24 -21.25 -7.35
C ALA A 129 -8.32 -20.31 -6.14
N SER A 130 -8.10 -20.83 -4.93
CA SER A 130 -8.06 -20.01 -3.71
C SER A 130 -6.89 -19.02 -3.73
N GLU A 131 -5.73 -19.48 -4.18
CA GLU A 131 -4.55 -18.64 -4.36
C GLU A 131 -4.75 -17.56 -5.43
N ALA A 132 -5.35 -17.91 -6.58
CA ALA A 132 -5.67 -16.94 -7.63
C ALA A 132 -6.66 -15.87 -7.15
N LEU A 133 -7.70 -16.28 -6.41
CA LEU A 133 -8.68 -15.37 -5.81
C LEU A 133 -8.04 -14.46 -4.76
N LEU A 134 -7.18 -15.00 -3.89
CA LEU A 134 -6.46 -14.20 -2.91
C LEU A 134 -5.57 -13.17 -3.60
N ARG A 135 -4.82 -13.58 -4.63
CA ARG A 135 -4.02 -12.66 -5.46
C ARG A 135 -4.91 -11.55 -6.06
N GLU A 136 -6.00 -11.91 -6.73
CA GLU A 136 -6.92 -10.93 -7.34
C GLU A 136 -7.48 -9.95 -6.30
N HIS A 137 -7.87 -10.46 -5.13
CA HIS A 137 -8.37 -9.64 -4.04
C HIS A 137 -7.30 -8.68 -3.51
N LEU A 138 -6.08 -9.16 -3.26
CA LEU A 138 -4.96 -8.32 -2.78
C LEU A 138 -4.61 -7.23 -3.79
N VAL A 139 -4.54 -7.57 -5.07
CA VAL A 139 -4.28 -6.61 -6.15
C VAL A 139 -5.43 -5.58 -6.24
N THR A 140 -6.68 -6.00 -6.09
CA THR A 140 -7.83 -5.07 -6.09
C THR A 140 -7.78 -4.11 -4.91
N LEU A 141 -7.48 -4.60 -3.71
CA LEU A 141 -7.32 -3.76 -2.52
C LEU A 141 -6.17 -2.75 -2.69
N SER A 142 -5.04 -3.22 -3.24
CA SER A 142 -3.84 -2.39 -3.42
C SER A 142 -4.03 -1.19 -4.33
N LEU A 143 -5.05 -1.17 -5.20
CA LEU A 143 -5.37 -0.01 -6.03
C LEU A 143 -5.60 1.24 -5.16
N GLN A 144 -6.22 1.04 -3.99
CA GLN A 144 -6.64 2.11 -3.10
C GLN A 144 -5.88 2.12 -1.77
N ASP A 145 -5.42 0.98 -1.26
CA ASP A 145 -4.68 0.93 0.00
C ASP A 145 -3.80 -0.33 0.13
N LEU A 146 -2.51 -0.13 0.40
CA LEU A 146 -1.54 -1.20 0.63
C LEU A 146 -1.52 -1.76 2.07
N SER A 147 -2.27 -1.20 3.02
CA SER A 147 -2.22 -1.58 4.45
C SER A 147 -2.64 -3.03 4.70
N LEU A 148 -3.77 -3.46 4.11
CA LEU A 148 -4.24 -4.84 4.22
C LEU A 148 -3.34 -5.82 3.43
N PRO A 149 -2.93 -5.52 2.18
CA PRO A 149 -1.92 -6.31 1.50
C PRO A 149 -0.63 -6.49 2.33
N LEU A 150 -0.10 -5.41 2.90
CA LEU A 150 1.09 -5.44 3.75
C LEU A 150 0.93 -6.42 4.92
N ALA A 151 -0.24 -6.41 5.59
CA ALA A 151 -0.49 -7.35 6.69
C ALA A 151 -0.36 -8.81 6.22
N VAL A 152 -0.79 -9.15 5.01
CA VAL A 152 -0.64 -10.50 4.45
C VAL A 152 0.83 -10.82 4.13
N PHE A 153 1.59 -9.86 3.58
CA PHE A 153 3.02 -10.03 3.30
C PHE A 153 3.85 -10.21 4.59
N GLN A 154 3.56 -9.44 5.64
CA GLN A 154 4.22 -9.57 6.95
C GLN A 154 4.04 -10.97 7.55
N HIS A 155 2.88 -11.59 7.33
CA HIS A 155 2.57 -12.96 7.78
C HIS A 155 3.00 -14.04 6.78
N SER A 156 3.63 -13.66 5.67
CA SER A 156 4.14 -14.57 4.63
C SER A 156 5.67 -14.46 4.48
N LYS A 157 6.36 -13.76 5.39
CA LYS A 157 7.82 -13.64 5.39
C LYS A 157 8.51 -15.01 5.39
N PRO A 158 9.72 -15.12 4.78
CA PRO A 158 10.56 -16.32 4.79
C PRO A 158 10.63 -17.06 6.13
N ASP A 159 10.79 -16.33 7.23
CA ASP A 159 11.00 -16.88 8.58
C ASP A 159 9.68 -17.23 9.32
N SER A 160 8.53 -16.95 8.70
CA SER A 160 7.23 -17.21 9.31
C SER A 160 6.95 -18.71 9.37
N GLN A 161 6.56 -19.20 10.55
CA GLN A 161 6.22 -20.61 10.78
C GLN A 161 4.97 -21.06 9.99
N GLN A 162 4.00 -20.15 9.81
CA GLN A 162 2.76 -20.41 9.08
C GLN A 162 2.49 -19.28 8.08
N LYS A 163 2.71 -19.57 6.80
CA LYS A 163 2.62 -18.61 5.70
C LYS A 163 1.25 -18.66 5.05
N VAL A 164 0.69 -17.50 4.72
CA VAL A 164 -0.50 -17.43 3.86
C VAL A 164 -0.10 -17.68 2.42
N LEU A 165 0.94 -16.97 1.96
CA LEU A 165 1.59 -17.19 0.67
C LEU A 165 2.87 -17.98 0.90
N GLY A 166 2.82 -19.30 0.66
CA GLY A 166 3.94 -20.20 0.94
C GLY A 166 5.00 -20.24 -0.15
N ASP A 167 4.59 -20.05 -1.40
CA ASP A 167 5.46 -20.10 -2.57
C ASP A 167 6.24 -18.77 -2.75
N PRO A 168 7.58 -18.79 -2.75
CA PRO A 168 8.40 -17.58 -2.90
C PRO A 168 8.14 -16.82 -4.20
N ASP A 169 7.93 -17.53 -5.31
CA ASP A 169 7.68 -16.92 -6.62
C ASP A 169 6.33 -16.20 -6.64
N GLN A 170 5.29 -16.83 -6.10
CA GLN A 170 3.99 -16.21 -5.91
C GLN A 170 4.08 -14.98 -5.00
N LEU A 171 4.79 -15.05 -3.88
CA LEU A 171 4.94 -13.92 -2.97
C LEU A 171 5.54 -12.69 -3.68
N MET A 172 6.61 -12.87 -4.46
CA MET A 172 7.21 -11.81 -5.25
C MET A 172 6.26 -11.30 -6.34
N THR A 173 5.57 -12.20 -7.04
CA THR A 173 4.63 -11.84 -8.11
C THR A 173 3.49 -10.96 -7.58
N VAL A 174 2.83 -11.38 -6.51
CA VAL A 174 1.70 -10.62 -5.93
C VAL A 174 2.18 -9.28 -5.36
N ALA A 175 3.37 -9.22 -4.74
CA ALA A 175 3.94 -7.97 -4.24
C ALA A 175 4.22 -6.97 -5.37
N LEU A 176 4.85 -7.43 -6.45
CA LEU A 176 5.10 -6.60 -7.63
C LEU A 176 3.79 -6.03 -8.19
N GLU A 177 2.76 -6.86 -8.32
CA GLU A 177 1.46 -6.44 -8.83
C GLU A 177 0.74 -5.47 -7.91
N CYS A 178 0.78 -5.69 -6.60
CA CYS A 178 0.18 -4.78 -5.63
C CYS A 178 0.86 -3.40 -5.68
N ILE A 179 2.20 -3.38 -5.63
CA ILE A 179 2.96 -2.13 -5.59
C ILE A 179 2.82 -1.35 -6.90
N TYR A 180 2.91 -2.01 -8.06
CA TYR A 180 2.72 -1.34 -9.35
C TYR A 180 1.26 -1.02 -9.67
N GLY A 181 0.30 -1.72 -9.06
CA GLY A 181 -1.13 -1.47 -9.21
C GLY A 181 -1.63 -0.29 -8.38
N CYS A 182 -0.93 0.05 -7.30
CA CYS A 182 -1.32 1.15 -6.42
C CYS A 182 -1.38 2.49 -7.17
N GLU A 183 -2.55 3.13 -7.14
CA GLU A 183 -2.80 4.43 -7.79
C GLU A 183 -2.40 5.62 -6.92
N ARG A 184 -2.20 5.38 -5.61
CA ARG A 184 -1.81 6.40 -4.64
C ARG A 184 -0.34 6.78 -4.75
N ASP A 185 -0.03 8.01 -4.37
CA ASP A 185 1.32 8.59 -4.39
C ASP A 185 1.87 8.95 -3.01
N ASP A 186 1.19 8.50 -1.94
CA ASP A 186 1.51 8.82 -0.54
C ASP A 186 1.73 7.59 0.36
N GLN A 187 1.88 6.39 -0.24
CA GLN A 187 2.09 5.13 0.47
C GLN A 187 3.50 4.54 0.32
N LEU A 188 4.51 5.38 0.08
CA LEU A 188 5.90 4.94 -0.16
C LEU A 188 6.46 4.05 0.96
N ALA A 189 6.19 4.39 2.22
CA ALA A 189 6.63 3.60 3.38
C ALA A 189 6.09 2.16 3.32
N LEU A 190 4.80 1.98 2.99
CA LEU A 190 4.19 0.65 2.88
C LEU A 190 4.81 -0.16 1.74
N CYS A 191 5.20 0.48 0.64
CA CYS A 191 5.88 -0.20 -0.46
C CYS A 191 7.24 -0.77 -0.03
N TYR A 192 8.03 -0.02 0.74
CA TYR A 192 9.29 -0.51 1.31
C TYR A 192 9.04 -1.61 2.34
N ASP A 193 8.04 -1.47 3.22
CA ASP A 193 7.68 -2.52 4.18
C ASP A 193 7.29 -3.83 3.48
N ILE A 194 6.57 -3.76 2.34
CA ILE A 194 6.25 -4.94 1.51
C ILE A 194 7.53 -5.52 0.90
N LEU A 195 8.41 -4.68 0.35
CA LEU A 195 9.69 -5.11 -0.24
C LEU A 195 10.55 -5.86 0.77
N GLU A 196 10.61 -5.39 2.01
CA GLU A 196 11.34 -6.03 3.12
C GLU A 196 10.76 -7.39 3.52
N CYS A 197 9.52 -7.70 3.13
CA CYS A 197 8.92 -9.01 3.38
C CYS A 197 9.36 -10.08 2.37
N LEU A 198 9.99 -9.69 1.25
CA LEU A 198 10.30 -10.58 0.15
C LEU A 198 11.53 -11.46 0.41
N PRO A 199 11.59 -12.66 -0.20
CA PRO A 199 12.74 -13.55 -0.09
C PRO A 199 13.99 -12.91 -0.71
N GLN A 200 15.14 -13.13 -0.08
CA GLN A 200 16.43 -12.80 -0.68
C GLN A 200 16.80 -13.80 -1.78
N ARG A 201 17.64 -13.38 -2.72
CA ARG A 201 18.11 -14.25 -3.80
C ARG A 201 18.81 -15.49 -3.23
N GLY A 202 18.41 -16.68 -3.70
CA GLY A 202 18.89 -17.97 -3.20
C GLY A 202 18.05 -18.57 -2.05
N TYR A 203 16.94 -17.94 -1.68
CA TYR A 203 15.97 -18.50 -0.73
C TYR A 203 14.95 -19.41 -1.42
N GLY A 204 14.74 -20.61 -0.87
CA GLY A 204 13.70 -21.54 -1.34
C GLY A 204 14.09 -22.34 -2.60
N PRO A 205 13.17 -23.15 -3.15
CA PRO A 205 13.38 -23.88 -4.38
C PRO A 205 13.45 -22.92 -5.58
N GLU A 206 14.47 -23.05 -6.42
CA GLU A 206 14.58 -22.25 -7.64
C GLU A 206 13.71 -22.85 -8.76
N THR A 207 12.87 -22.01 -9.36
CA THR A 207 12.12 -22.33 -10.57
C THR A 207 12.70 -21.58 -11.78
N HIS A 208 12.16 -21.86 -12.96
CA HIS A 208 12.55 -21.17 -14.19
C HIS A 208 12.22 -19.67 -14.21
N ILE A 209 11.35 -19.17 -13.32
CA ILE A 209 10.97 -17.74 -13.25
C ILE A 209 11.62 -17.00 -12.08
N THR A 210 12.11 -17.70 -11.05
CA THR A 210 12.65 -17.10 -9.81
C THR A 210 13.72 -16.04 -10.08
N ALA A 211 14.67 -16.31 -10.97
CA ALA A 211 15.72 -15.35 -11.32
C ALA A 211 15.14 -14.06 -11.95
N SER A 212 14.18 -14.20 -12.86
CA SER A 212 13.51 -13.06 -13.50
C SER A 212 12.65 -12.26 -12.52
N LEU A 213 12.03 -12.92 -11.54
CA LEU A 213 11.29 -12.24 -10.48
C LEU A 213 12.21 -11.41 -9.60
N HIS A 214 13.37 -11.95 -9.19
CA HIS A 214 14.36 -11.15 -8.47
C HIS A 214 14.86 -9.96 -9.29
N ASP A 215 15.12 -10.13 -10.60
CA ASP A 215 15.50 -9.00 -11.47
C ASP A 215 14.40 -7.92 -11.54
N GLN A 216 13.12 -8.32 -11.47
CA GLN A 216 11.99 -7.40 -11.42
C GLN A 216 11.87 -6.70 -10.05
N VAL A 217 12.17 -7.39 -8.95
CA VAL A 217 12.24 -6.82 -7.60
C VAL A 217 13.41 -5.81 -7.50
N ASP A 218 14.58 -6.17 -8.02
CA ASP A 218 15.75 -5.26 -8.11
C ASP A 218 15.41 -4.01 -8.94
N LYS A 219 14.59 -4.16 -10.00
CA LYS A 219 14.09 -3.04 -10.79
C LYS A 219 13.06 -2.20 -10.02
N LEU A 220 12.17 -2.83 -9.27
CA LEU A 220 11.20 -2.13 -8.42
C LEU A 220 11.91 -1.28 -7.37
N GLU A 221 12.96 -1.79 -6.73
CA GLU A 221 13.75 -1.02 -5.75
C GLU A 221 14.31 0.28 -6.36
N LYS A 222 14.81 0.22 -7.60
CA LYS A 222 15.24 1.40 -8.35
C LYS A 222 14.10 2.35 -8.69
N HIS A 223 12.89 1.85 -8.94
CA HIS A 223 11.72 2.70 -9.16
C HIS A 223 11.26 3.38 -7.87
N LEU A 224 11.31 2.68 -6.74
CA LEU A 224 11.00 3.24 -5.42
C LEU A 224 11.97 4.37 -5.04
N SER A 225 13.27 4.23 -5.31
CA SER A 225 14.24 5.30 -5.04
C SER A 225 13.98 6.57 -5.87
N VAL A 226 13.46 6.43 -7.10
CA VAL A 226 12.98 7.58 -7.88
C VAL A 226 11.77 8.24 -7.21
N VAL A 227 10.79 7.45 -6.76
CA VAL A 227 9.61 7.98 -6.06
C VAL A 227 10.00 8.67 -4.75
N GLU A 228 10.96 8.13 -4.01
CA GLU A 228 11.53 8.77 -2.81
C GLU A 228 12.14 10.14 -3.12
N VAL A 229 12.93 10.24 -4.20
CA VAL A 229 13.48 11.51 -4.67
C VAL A 229 12.36 12.49 -5.04
N LEU A 230 11.33 12.03 -5.74
CA LEU A 230 10.19 12.86 -6.12
C LEU A 230 9.44 13.38 -4.88
N GLU A 231 9.22 12.54 -3.87
CA GLU A 231 8.59 12.93 -2.60
C GLU A 231 9.45 13.92 -1.82
N LYS A 232 10.77 13.68 -1.70
CA LYS A 232 11.74 14.59 -1.06
C LYS A 232 11.67 16.02 -1.62
N HIS A 233 11.39 16.16 -2.93
CA HIS A 233 11.27 17.43 -3.62
C HIS A 233 9.83 17.93 -3.81
N GLY A 234 8.83 17.27 -3.22
CA GLY A 234 7.43 17.72 -3.23
C GLY A 234 6.67 17.46 -4.54
N LEU A 235 7.12 16.49 -5.34
CA LEU A 235 6.54 16.11 -6.63
C LEU A 235 6.09 14.64 -6.63
N GLN A 236 5.32 14.25 -5.61
CA GLN A 236 4.78 12.90 -5.47
C GLN A 236 4.08 12.40 -6.75
N LYS A 237 4.37 11.14 -7.08
CA LYS A 237 3.82 10.40 -8.21
C LYS A 237 3.68 8.93 -7.83
N PRO A 238 2.65 8.24 -8.34
CA PRO A 238 2.53 6.80 -8.12
C PRO A 238 3.66 6.06 -8.84
N ILE A 239 4.03 4.89 -8.34
CA ILE A 239 5.13 4.07 -8.89
C ILE A 239 4.84 3.66 -10.34
N SER A 240 3.56 3.45 -10.66
CA SER A 240 3.08 3.17 -12.01
C SER A 240 3.52 4.22 -13.04
N TYR A 241 3.60 5.49 -12.66
CA TYR A 241 4.08 6.58 -13.51
C TYR A 241 5.58 6.47 -13.83
N VAL A 242 6.41 6.09 -12.85
CA VAL A 242 7.85 5.86 -13.08
C VAL A 242 8.03 4.69 -14.04
N ARG A 243 7.25 3.61 -13.86
CA ARG A 243 7.27 2.46 -14.76
C ARG A 243 6.90 2.81 -16.20
N SER A 244 5.89 3.65 -16.42
CA SER A 244 5.47 4.04 -17.78
C SER A 244 6.42 5.05 -18.42
N SER A 245 6.95 5.99 -17.65
CA SER A 245 7.79 7.08 -18.17
C SER A 245 9.25 6.70 -18.43
N GLN A 246 9.77 5.62 -17.82
CA GLN A 246 11.20 5.25 -17.90
C GLN A 246 11.74 5.09 -19.33
N THR A 247 10.89 4.72 -20.29
CA THR A 247 11.27 4.51 -21.69
C THR A 247 10.97 5.71 -22.60
N CYS A 248 10.25 6.73 -22.11
CA CYS A 248 9.85 7.89 -22.88
C CYS A 248 10.79 9.07 -22.60
N THR A 249 11.63 9.40 -23.58
CA THR A 249 12.61 10.50 -23.48
C THR A 249 11.93 11.84 -23.18
N GLU A 250 10.78 12.11 -23.78
CA GLU A 250 10.04 13.36 -23.59
C GLU A 250 9.47 13.46 -22.16
N GLU A 251 8.83 12.40 -21.65
CA GLU A 251 8.29 12.38 -20.29
C GLU A 251 9.39 12.45 -19.24
N ALA A 252 10.49 11.70 -19.45
CA ALA A 252 11.66 11.73 -18.58
C ALA A 252 12.26 13.15 -18.53
N HIS A 253 12.47 13.79 -19.69
CA HIS A 253 12.97 15.15 -19.76
C HIS A 253 12.02 16.14 -19.05
N ALA A 254 10.71 16.04 -19.33
CA ALA A 254 9.70 16.89 -18.70
C ALA A 254 9.65 16.71 -17.18
N LEU A 255 9.86 15.49 -16.67
CA LEU A 255 9.94 15.21 -15.24
C LEU A 255 11.14 15.90 -14.60
N MET A 256 12.34 15.76 -15.18
CA MET A 256 13.57 16.41 -14.67
C MET A 256 13.42 17.93 -14.64
N VAL A 257 12.89 18.54 -15.71
CA VAL A 257 12.59 19.98 -15.76
C VAL A 257 11.60 20.38 -14.68
N LYS A 258 10.52 19.61 -14.50
CA LYS A 258 9.50 19.89 -13.49
C LYS A 258 10.08 19.84 -12.08
N LEU A 259 10.98 18.90 -11.80
CA LEU A 259 11.68 18.77 -10.52
C LEU A 259 12.54 20.00 -10.21
N CYS A 260 13.34 20.46 -11.18
CA CYS A 260 14.13 21.69 -11.05
C CYS A 260 13.25 22.93 -10.83
N ARG A 261 12.18 23.08 -11.61
CA ARG A 261 11.27 24.23 -11.51
C ARG A 261 10.52 24.25 -10.18
N HIS A 262 10.08 23.09 -9.69
CA HIS A 262 9.42 22.99 -8.40
C HIS A 262 10.37 23.40 -7.27
N THR A 263 11.61 22.92 -7.31
CA THR A 263 12.66 23.30 -6.35
C THR A 263 12.96 24.80 -6.36
N GLY A 264 13.08 25.40 -7.56
CA GLY A 264 13.35 26.84 -7.70
C GLY A 264 12.22 27.75 -7.20
N ARG A 265 10.97 27.25 -7.21
CA ARG A 265 9.78 27.99 -6.73
C ARG A 265 9.56 27.90 -5.22
N ARG A 266 10.36 27.12 -4.49
CA ARG A 266 10.22 27.00 -3.03
C ARG A 266 10.42 28.36 -2.34
N THR A 267 9.61 28.58 -1.31
CA THR A 267 9.65 29.74 -0.43
C THR A 267 9.83 29.26 1.02
N PRO A 268 10.91 29.65 1.73
CA PRO A 268 12.01 30.53 1.31
C PRO A 268 12.91 29.92 0.21
N PRO A 269 13.73 30.76 -0.46
CA PRO A 269 14.78 30.31 -1.37
C PRO A 269 15.59 29.13 -0.84
N VAL A 270 15.82 28.12 -1.67
CA VAL A 270 16.72 27.01 -1.33
C VAL A 270 18.19 27.45 -1.42
N SER A 271 19.03 26.85 -0.58
CA SER A 271 20.48 27.10 -0.58
C SER A 271 21.18 26.38 -1.74
N GLU A 272 22.40 26.79 -2.04
CA GLU A 272 23.29 26.12 -3.01
C GLU A 272 23.46 24.62 -2.68
N SER A 273 23.55 24.25 -1.40
CA SER A 273 23.69 22.84 -0.99
C SER A 273 22.48 21.98 -1.41
N VAL A 274 21.26 22.53 -1.33
CA VAL A 274 20.03 21.84 -1.75
C VAL A 274 20.01 21.70 -3.27
N TRP A 275 20.43 22.73 -4.00
CA TRP A 275 20.59 22.66 -5.46
C TRP A 275 21.61 21.59 -5.87
N ARG A 276 22.77 21.52 -5.22
CA ARG A 276 23.77 20.48 -5.48
C ARG A 276 23.24 19.09 -5.14
N SER A 277 22.46 18.94 -4.06
CA SER A 277 21.78 17.68 -3.76
C SER A 277 20.78 17.31 -4.86
N LEU A 278 20.01 18.27 -5.37
CA LEU A 278 19.07 18.02 -6.47
C LEU A 278 19.80 17.54 -7.73
N LEU A 279 20.92 18.17 -8.09
CA LEU A 279 21.70 17.71 -9.25
C LEU A 279 22.14 16.25 -9.08
N GLN A 280 22.58 15.87 -7.88
CA GLN A 280 22.93 14.48 -7.61
C GLN A 280 21.71 13.55 -7.71
N ASP A 281 20.58 13.95 -7.13
CA ASP A 281 19.33 13.19 -7.21
C ASP A 281 18.89 12.98 -8.68
N LEU A 282 19.01 14.01 -9.54
CA LEU A 282 18.71 13.91 -10.99
C LEU A 282 19.63 12.90 -11.71
N LEU A 283 20.92 12.93 -11.39
CA LEU A 283 21.91 12.00 -11.96
C LEU A 283 21.66 10.56 -11.48
N ASP A 284 21.29 10.39 -10.21
CA ASP A 284 20.96 9.08 -9.65
C ASP A 284 19.68 8.52 -10.29
N MET A 285 18.64 9.36 -10.47
CA MET A 285 17.42 8.98 -11.21
C MET A 285 17.75 8.59 -12.67
N GLN A 286 18.62 9.35 -13.34
CA GLN A 286 19.05 9.06 -14.72
C GLN A 286 19.83 7.76 -14.83
N HIS A 287 20.78 7.54 -13.92
CA HIS A 287 21.62 6.35 -13.93
C HIS A 287 20.83 5.07 -13.64
N ASN A 288 19.91 5.13 -12.67
CA ASN A 288 19.19 3.95 -12.20
C ASN A 288 17.96 3.60 -13.04
N VAL A 289 17.21 4.59 -13.54
CA VAL A 289 15.90 4.36 -14.18
C VAL A 289 15.79 5.04 -15.55
N TYR A 290 16.10 6.34 -15.65
CA TYR A 290 15.90 7.12 -16.89
C TYR A 290 17.11 7.08 -17.82
N THR A 291 17.58 5.87 -18.15
CA THR A 291 18.73 5.65 -19.04
C THR A 291 18.48 6.07 -20.49
N CYS A 292 17.22 6.40 -20.84
CA CYS A 292 16.85 7.04 -22.10
C CYS A 292 17.41 8.48 -22.24
N LEU A 293 17.79 9.12 -21.13
CA LEU A 293 18.45 10.42 -21.11
C LEU A 293 19.97 10.24 -20.99
N GLN A 294 20.72 11.17 -21.58
CA GLN A 294 22.17 11.23 -21.37
C GLN A 294 22.48 12.01 -20.08
N PRO A 295 23.56 11.68 -19.35
CA PRO A 295 23.97 12.43 -18.16
C PRO A 295 24.19 13.93 -18.46
N ASP A 296 24.71 14.25 -19.65
CA ASP A 296 24.88 15.64 -20.13
C ASP A 296 23.55 16.40 -20.17
N THR A 297 22.44 15.73 -20.49
CA THR A 297 21.10 16.33 -20.55
C THR A 297 20.64 16.78 -19.16
N CYS A 298 20.93 16.01 -18.10
CA CYS A 298 20.58 16.40 -16.74
C CYS A 298 21.31 17.68 -16.30
N HIS A 299 22.60 17.81 -16.66
CA HIS A 299 23.38 19.02 -16.39
C HIS A 299 22.82 20.24 -17.16
N GLN A 300 22.40 20.05 -18.43
CA GLN A 300 21.79 21.11 -19.22
C GLN A 300 20.47 21.60 -18.60
N ILE A 301 19.55 20.68 -18.28
CA ILE A 301 18.27 21.00 -17.63
C ILE A 301 18.49 21.74 -16.31
N PHE A 302 19.46 21.29 -15.52
CA PHE A 302 19.78 21.89 -14.24
C PHE A 302 20.32 23.32 -14.40
N VAL A 303 21.31 23.52 -15.29
CA VAL A 303 21.88 24.83 -15.59
C VAL A 303 20.84 25.79 -16.15
N GLU A 304 20.02 25.35 -17.11
CA GLU A 304 18.93 26.14 -17.67
C GLU A 304 17.95 26.57 -16.57
N SER A 305 17.57 25.66 -15.68
CA SER A 305 16.65 25.95 -14.58
C SER A 305 17.21 26.94 -13.57
N LEU A 306 18.52 26.89 -13.30
CA LEU A 306 19.20 27.87 -12.46
C LEU A 306 19.25 29.25 -13.13
N LEU A 307 19.58 29.29 -14.42
CA LEU A 307 19.63 30.52 -15.20
C LEU A 307 18.27 31.22 -15.24
N CYS A 308 17.17 30.49 -15.40
CA CYS A 308 15.81 31.04 -15.47
C CYS A 308 15.14 31.23 -14.08
N SER A 309 15.88 31.08 -12.97
CA SER A 309 15.31 31.15 -11.61
C SER A 309 15.08 32.58 -11.07
N SER A 310 15.43 33.62 -11.84
CA SER A 310 15.35 35.04 -11.47
C SER A 310 16.14 35.41 -10.20
N ARG A 311 17.25 34.70 -9.94
CA ARG A 311 18.11 34.93 -8.77
C ARG A 311 19.58 34.93 -9.14
N VAL A 312 20.29 35.99 -8.76
CA VAL A 312 21.72 36.18 -9.06
C VAL A 312 22.56 35.03 -8.51
N GLU A 313 22.29 34.56 -7.29
CA GLU A 313 23.04 33.46 -6.66
C GLU A 313 22.97 32.15 -7.48
N ASN A 314 21.80 31.84 -8.03
CA ASN A 314 21.58 30.67 -8.87
C ASN A 314 22.27 30.83 -10.24
N ILE A 315 22.25 32.04 -10.82
CA ILE A 315 22.97 32.35 -12.07
C ILE A 315 24.48 32.18 -11.87
N VAL A 316 25.03 32.62 -10.74
CA VAL A 316 26.43 32.42 -10.38
C VAL A 316 26.77 30.93 -10.25
N LEU A 317 25.90 30.16 -9.59
CA LEU A 317 26.06 28.70 -9.50
C LEU A 317 26.03 28.03 -10.88
N ALA A 318 25.12 28.44 -11.76
CA ALA A 318 25.06 27.94 -13.14
C ALA A 318 26.38 28.19 -13.87
N GLY A 319 26.98 29.37 -13.70
CA GLY A 319 28.28 29.71 -14.27
C GLY A 319 29.42 28.78 -13.84
N GLN A 320 29.40 28.27 -12.60
CA GLN A 320 30.41 27.32 -12.11
C GLN A 320 30.31 25.93 -12.76
N LEU A 321 29.14 25.60 -13.33
CA LEU A 321 28.82 24.31 -13.93
C LEU A 321 28.96 24.31 -15.47
N MET A 322 29.43 25.41 -16.05
CA MET A 322 29.63 25.58 -17.50
C MET A 322 31.11 25.74 -17.86
N HIS A 323 31.50 25.33 -19.06
CA HIS A 323 32.79 25.69 -19.63
C HIS A 323 32.75 27.10 -20.25
N CYS A 324 33.82 27.88 -20.04
CA CYS A 324 33.97 29.22 -20.59
C CYS A 324 34.91 29.29 -21.81
N SER A 325 35.46 28.17 -22.28
CA SER A 325 36.35 28.10 -23.44
C SER A 325 35.97 26.94 -24.36
N ALA A 326 36.00 27.18 -25.67
CA ALA A 326 35.81 26.16 -26.70
C ALA A 326 36.97 25.15 -26.80
N VAL A 327 38.14 25.51 -26.25
CA VAL A 327 39.31 24.64 -26.20
C VAL A 327 39.21 23.81 -24.93
N SER A 328 38.93 22.52 -25.08
CA SER A 328 38.92 21.54 -23.99
C SER A 328 40.29 21.42 -23.35
N GLN A 329 40.61 22.31 -22.42
CA GLN A 329 41.57 21.99 -21.39
C GLN A 329 40.77 21.61 -20.16
N ASP A 330 40.61 20.30 -19.95
CA ASP A 330 40.41 19.73 -18.63
C ASP A 330 41.69 20.00 -17.81
N VAL A 331 41.98 21.27 -17.50
CA VAL A 331 42.96 21.58 -16.46
C VAL A 331 42.26 21.25 -15.17
N VAL A 332 42.53 20.04 -14.66
CA VAL A 332 42.27 19.71 -13.26
C VAL A 332 42.85 20.85 -12.42
N PRO A 333 42.05 21.62 -11.68
CA PRO A 333 42.61 22.68 -10.87
C PRO A 333 43.56 22.06 -9.86
N VAL A 334 44.78 22.58 -9.78
CA VAL A 334 45.89 22.07 -8.95
C VAL A 334 45.56 22.10 -7.45
N SER A 335 44.37 22.58 -7.06
CA SER A 335 43.88 22.68 -5.69
C SER A 335 42.88 21.60 -5.24
N VAL A 336 42.55 20.59 -6.06
CA VAL A 336 41.70 19.48 -5.58
C VAL A 336 42.55 18.54 -4.72
N SER A 337 42.40 18.67 -3.40
CA SER A 337 43.00 17.77 -2.41
C SER A 337 42.72 16.30 -2.75
N PHE A 338 43.75 15.47 -2.69
CA PHE A 338 43.77 14.03 -3.01
C PHE A 338 42.69 13.17 -2.31
N ARG A 339 41.92 13.72 -1.38
CA ARG A 339 40.84 13.03 -0.65
C ARG A 339 39.53 12.93 -1.41
N ASP A 340 39.31 13.72 -2.47
CA ASP A 340 38.02 13.76 -3.17
C ASP A 340 37.90 12.81 -4.37
N ARG A 341 38.97 12.08 -4.72
CA ARG A 341 38.94 11.05 -5.78
C ARG A 341 38.20 9.76 -5.39
N GLY A 342 37.77 9.63 -4.14
CA GLY A 342 37.15 8.41 -3.60
C GLY A 342 35.63 8.31 -3.76
N ARG A 343 34.95 9.39 -4.18
CA ARG A 343 33.51 9.38 -4.53
C ARG A 343 33.39 9.89 -5.96
N GLY A 344 32.82 9.09 -6.85
CA GLY A 344 32.77 9.33 -8.29
C GLY A 344 32.33 10.76 -8.63
N GLY A 345 33.13 11.45 -9.46
CA GLY A 345 32.83 12.81 -9.88
C GLY A 345 33.99 13.47 -10.61
N VAL A 346 34.21 13.07 -11.87
CA VAL A 346 34.65 14.09 -12.83
C VAL A 346 33.48 15.06 -12.90
N SER A 347 33.66 16.31 -12.47
CA SER A 347 32.63 17.35 -12.55
C SER A 347 32.31 17.59 -14.03
N THR A 348 31.35 16.86 -14.58
CA THR A 348 30.93 16.98 -15.97
C THR A 348 30.24 18.33 -16.15
N ARG A 349 31.00 19.33 -16.58
CA ARG A 349 30.45 20.67 -16.88
C ARG A 349 29.74 20.66 -18.22
N VAL A 350 28.75 21.53 -18.38
CA VAL A 350 28.10 21.73 -19.67
C VAL A 350 29.11 22.25 -20.68
N LYS A 351 29.17 21.61 -21.86
CA LYS A 351 30.09 21.93 -22.96
C LYS A 351 29.92 23.39 -23.40
N TYR A 352 31.01 24.02 -23.81
CA TYR A 352 31.04 25.46 -24.14
C TYR A 352 29.95 25.90 -25.12
N HIS A 353 29.77 25.18 -26.24
CA HIS A 353 28.77 25.56 -27.25
C HIS A 353 27.35 25.58 -26.69
N THR A 354 26.97 24.53 -25.96
CA THR A 354 25.66 24.42 -25.31
C THR A 354 25.51 25.46 -24.19
N ALA A 355 26.56 25.73 -23.42
CA ALA A 355 26.56 26.77 -22.40
C ALA A 355 26.27 28.15 -22.98
N VAL A 356 26.89 28.50 -24.12
CA VAL A 356 26.61 29.76 -24.82
C VAL A 356 25.15 29.84 -25.27
N GLU A 357 24.60 28.77 -25.83
CA GLU A 357 23.19 28.73 -26.24
C GLU A 357 22.22 28.95 -25.05
N LEU A 358 22.45 28.25 -23.94
CA LEU A 358 21.62 28.37 -22.73
C LEU A 358 21.68 29.78 -22.13
N VAL A 359 22.88 30.36 -22.01
CA VAL A 359 23.06 31.71 -21.48
C VAL A 359 22.40 32.75 -22.38
N LEU A 360 22.60 32.66 -23.70
CA LEU A 360 21.97 33.58 -24.65
C LEU A 360 20.45 33.45 -24.65
N ALA A 361 19.90 32.23 -24.48
CA ALA A 361 18.47 32.02 -24.37
C ALA A 361 17.91 32.68 -23.10
N ALA A 362 18.53 32.45 -21.94
CA ALA A 362 18.11 33.02 -20.67
C ALA A 362 18.22 34.56 -20.66
N ALA A 363 19.34 35.12 -21.14
CA ALA A 363 19.51 36.57 -21.24
C ALA A 363 18.45 37.21 -22.14
N ARG A 364 18.12 36.55 -23.26
CA ARG A 364 17.06 37.02 -24.16
C ARG A 364 15.67 36.93 -23.52
N GLU A 365 15.41 35.93 -22.70
CA GLU A 365 14.17 35.79 -21.92
C GLU A 365 14.03 36.92 -20.88
N TYR A 366 15.09 37.22 -20.12
CA TYR A 366 15.09 38.33 -19.16
C TYR A 366 14.92 39.70 -19.85
N PHE A 367 15.66 39.92 -20.93
CA PHE A 367 15.54 41.15 -21.73
C PHE A 367 14.12 41.33 -22.27
N ASN A 368 13.52 40.28 -22.85
CA ASN A 368 12.16 40.34 -23.41
C ASN A 368 11.07 40.46 -22.33
N SER A 369 11.35 40.01 -21.11
CA SER A 369 10.42 40.11 -19.98
C SER A 369 10.48 41.48 -19.28
N SER A 370 11.50 42.29 -19.58
CA SER A 370 11.71 43.60 -18.98
C SER A 370 10.74 44.63 -19.55
N THR A 371 10.00 45.30 -18.66
CA THR A 371 9.00 46.31 -19.08
C THR A 371 9.60 47.70 -19.25
N THR A 372 10.75 47.96 -18.60
CA THR A 372 11.45 49.25 -18.58
C THR A 372 12.96 49.05 -18.53
N LEU A 373 13.73 50.11 -18.82
CA LEU A 373 15.20 50.08 -18.75
C LEU A 373 15.77 49.91 -17.33
N THR A 374 14.94 50.10 -16.29
CA THR A 374 15.31 49.96 -14.87
C THR A 374 14.66 48.73 -14.23
N ASP A 375 14.10 47.84 -15.04
CA ASP A 375 13.51 46.59 -14.56
C ASP A 375 14.63 45.69 -13.98
N PRO A 376 14.46 45.07 -12.80
CA PRO A 376 15.48 44.17 -12.24
C PRO A 376 15.89 43.03 -13.17
N CYS A 377 15.02 42.61 -14.11
CA CYS A 377 15.37 41.63 -15.13
C CYS A 377 16.48 42.13 -16.07
N MET A 378 16.63 43.45 -16.26
CA MET A 378 17.72 44.03 -17.05
C MET A 378 19.08 43.87 -16.38
N ASP A 379 19.14 43.78 -15.05
CA ASP A 379 20.39 43.50 -14.32
C ASP A 379 20.78 42.02 -14.40
N LEU A 380 19.79 41.13 -14.64
CA LEU A 380 19.99 39.69 -14.79
C LEU A 380 20.34 39.28 -16.23
N ALA A 381 19.87 40.05 -17.22
CA ALA A 381 20.16 39.87 -18.65
C ALA A 381 21.60 40.27 -18.99
#